data_AF-A0A958IWU7-F1
#
_entry.id   AF-A0A958IWU7-F1
#
_cell.length_a   1.000
_cell.length_b   1.000
_cell.length_c   1.000
_cell.angle_alpha   90.00
_cell.angle_beta   90.00
_cell.angle_gamma   90.00
#
_symmetry.space_group_name_H-M   'P 1'
#
loop_
_entity.id
_entity.type
_entity.pdbx_description
1 polymer ?
#
loop_
_entity_poly.entity_id
_entity_poly.type
_entity_poly.pdbx_seq_one_letter_code
_entity_poly.pdbx_strand_id
1 'polypeptide(L)'
;HIDKSMRYIHDVLGFAIMPIQYAGGVKADPHGWNGADQSAYLPFTGWLSFGEGGVDDAEDPDVILHELAHGLHDWLTNGDFSQVEGLSEGCGDYWAASNNRSSGFWSPSDPQYHWVFQWDGHNPFWSGRRTDYAVPYPGGLVGNIHTDGQIWSSTLMQIYQDIGRTATDANLLECLAMTNSITSQEDAAQAFLQADINLHGGVHLSAIEYRFSQRGYNISLPAPVITHQPLKDVKDLFGPYPVTATVTAAAPLTAVKLIYGHGGVFSDTLEMVPGGDEYSAAIPGIGTPAIYQYYIYAEDAGSLASTLPDGAPVQFFSFTTGPDQTPPQIVHTPISIANWYNLPVLLNADVRDNYAVERVWAEYQINGIAQPFFELSHQQGDLYSGYFPFDSSVV
;
A
#
# COMPACT_ATOMS: atom_id res chain seq x y z
N HIS A 1 -28.82 5.88 16.29
CA HIS A 1 -28.12 5.39 15.08
C HIS A 1 -26.61 5.47 15.19
N ILE A 2 -26.05 6.64 15.54
CA ILE A 2 -24.60 6.88 15.70
C ILE A 2 -23.89 5.81 16.54
N ASP A 3 -24.32 5.58 17.78
CA ASP A 3 -23.68 4.59 18.68
C ASP A 3 -23.62 3.18 18.07
N LYS A 4 -24.71 2.72 17.41
CA LYS A 4 -24.74 1.42 16.73
C LYS A 4 -23.72 1.37 15.58
N SER A 5 -23.60 2.45 14.81
CA SER A 5 -22.64 2.55 13.71
C SER A 5 -21.20 2.54 14.23
N MET A 6 -20.90 3.34 15.25
CA MET A 6 -19.55 3.40 15.85
C MET A 6 -19.15 2.07 16.49
N ARG A 7 -20.07 1.37 17.15
CA ARG A 7 -19.83 0.00 17.65
C ARG A 7 -19.62 -1.01 16.52
N TYR A 8 -20.36 -0.92 15.42
CA TYR A 8 -20.10 -1.76 14.25
C TYR A 8 -18.69 -1.52 13.67
N ILE A 9 -18.29 -0.26 13.54
CA ILE A 9 -16.94 0.13 13.07
C ILE A 9 -15.86 -0.45 14.01
N HIS A 10 -16.02 -0.28 15.31
CA HIS A 10 -15.03 -0.73 16.30
C HIS A 10 -15.03 -2.25 16.50
N ASP A 11 -16.18 -2.82 16.82
CA ASP A 11 -16.30 -4.21 17.29
C ASP A 11 -16.33 -5.24 16.15
N VAL A 12 -16.78 -4.83 14.95
CA VAL A 12 -16.93 -5.74 13.80
C VAL A 12 -15.90 -5.46 12.72
N LEU A 13 -15.70 -4.20 12.34
CA LEU A 13 -14.72 -3.84 11.32
C LEU A 13 -13.29 -3.71 11.86
N GLY A 14 -13.13 -3.50 13.18
CA GLY A 14 -11.82 -3.40 13.82
C GLY A 14 -11.15 -2.03 13.71
N PHE A 15 -11.89 -0.97 13.35
CA PHE A 15 -11.35 0.38 13.22
C PHE A 15 -11.62 1.22 14.47
N ALA A 16 -10.58 1.80 15.05
CA ALA A 16 -10.67 2.70 16.20
C ALA A 16 -10.75 4.17 15.76
N ILE A 17 -11.85 4.55 15.08
CA ILE A 17 -12.05 5.90 14.56
C ILE A 17 -12.71 6.79 15.61
N MET A 18 -12.18 8.00 15.82
CA MET A 18 -12.70 8.99 16.77
C MET A 18 -12.62 10.40 16.20
N PRO A 19 -13.47 11.34 16.65
CA PRO A 19 -13.34 12.74 16.28
C PRO A 19 -11.95 13.31 16.59
N ILE A 20 -11.36 14.04 15.64
CA ILE A 20 -10.04 14.66 15.81
C ILE A 20 -10.11 15.98 16.61
N GLN A 21 -11.30 16.59 16.68
CA GLN A 21 -11.52 17.89 17.29
C GLN A 21 -11.60 17.80 18.83
N TYR A 22 -12.01 16.65 19.38
CA TYR A 22 -12.24 16.47 20.82
C TYR A 22 -12.28 14.99 21.21
N ALA A 23 -12.09 14.70 22.50
CA ALA A 23 -12.29 13.36 23.07
C ALA A 23 -13.75 13.14 23.53
N GLY A 24 -14.19 11.87 23.56
CA GLY A 24 -15.46 11.47 24.20
C GLY A 24 -16.57 10.95 23.30
N GLY A 25 -16.27 10.54 22.06
CA GLY A 25 -17.24 9.98 21.11
C GLY A 25 -17.97 11.05 20.30
N VAL A 26 -18.83 10.65 19.34
CA VAL A 26 -19.48 11.59 18.41
C VAL A 26 -20.52 12.46 19.12
N LYS A 27 -20.51 13.77 18.86
CA LYS A 27 -21.51 14.74 19.33
C LYS A 27 -22.48 15.12 18.20
N ALA A 28 -23.74 15.27 18.56
CA ALA A 28 -24.81 15.64 17.64
C ALA A 28 -25.75 16.66 18.31
N ASP A 29 -26.27 17.59 17.51
CA ASP A 29 -27.35 18.51 17.86
C ASP A 29 -28.58 18.21 16.99
N PRO A 30 -29.64 17.59 17.54
CA PRO A 30 -30.84 17.23 16.79
C PRO A 30 -31.77 18.41 16.52
N HIS A 31 -31.56 19.58 17.16
CA HIS A 31 -32.36 20.78 16.95
C HIS A 31 -31.49 21.93 16.41
N GLY A 32 -30.53 21.56 15.57
CA GLY A 32 -29.65 22.48 14.89
C GLY A 32 -30.40 23.36 13.88
N TRP A 33 -29.67 24.28 13.27
CA TRP A 33 -30.15 25.08 12.13
C TRP A 33 -31.42 25.93 12.36
N ASN A 34 -31.89 26.08 13.61
CA ASN A 34 -33.01 26.96 13.99
C ASN A 34 -34.28 26.72 13.15
N GLY A 35 -34.63 25.43 12.96
CA GLY A 35 -35.83 25.00 12.25
C GLY A 35 -35.72 24.98 10.71
N ALA A 36 -34.52 25.14 10.15
CA ALA A 36 -34.30 24.94 8.72
C ALA A 36 -34.34 23.46 8.33
N ASP A 37 -34.61 23.18 7.06
CA ASP A 37 -34.50 21.86 6.40
C ASP A 37 -33.05 21.73 5.92
N GLN A 38 -32.17 21.23 6.81
CA GLN A 38 -30.74 21.13 6.56
C GLN A 38 -30.00 20.29 7.62
N SER A 39 -29.16 19.38 7.14
CA SER A 39 -28.21 18.62 7.95
C SER A 39 -26.77 18.93 7.57
N ALA A 40 -25.83 18.76 8.52
CA ALA A 40 -24.40 18.85 8.23
C ALA A 40 -23.54 18.19 9.32
N TYR A 41 -22.44 17.57 8.89
CA TYR A 41 -21.20 17.50 9.65
C TYR A 41 -20.51 18.87 9.64
N LEU A 42 -20.04 19.32 10.81
CA LEU A 42 -19.36 20.60 11.01
C LEU A 42 -17.86 20.37 11.27
N PRO A 43 -16.95 20.47 10.27
CA PRO A 43 -15.55 20.07 10.42
C PRO A 43 -14.78 20.84 11.50
N PHE A 44 -15.14 22.10 11.73
CA PHE A 44 -14.48 22.92 12.76
C PHE A 44 -14.76 22.44 14.18
N THR A 45 -15.98 21.97 14.45
CA THR A 45 -16.36 21.48 15.79
C THR A 45 -16.30 19.97 15.89
N GLY A 46 -16.40 19.23 14.78
CA GLY A 46 -16.55 17.79 14.70
C GLY A 46 -17.95 17.28 15.11
N TRP A 47 -18.97 18.13 15.04
CA TRP A 47 -20.35 17.80 15.46
C TRP A 47 -21.23 17.50 14.25
N LEU A 48 -22.25 16.67 14.46
CA LEU A 48 -23.37 16.55 13.53
C LEU A 48 -24.47 17.54 13.96
N SER A 49 -25.07 18.25 13.01
CA SER A 49 -26.13 19.23 13.26
C SER A 49 -27.29 18.98 12.31
N PHE A 50 -28.48 18.82 12.85
CA PHE A 50 -29.68 18.40 12.12
C PHE A 50 -30.77 19.45 12.25
N GLY A 51 -31.47 19.73 11.15
CA GLY A 51 -32.58 20.67 11.09
C GLY A 51 -33.93 20.02 11.42
N GLU A 52 -34.98 20.83 11.48
CA GLU A 52 -36.36 20.39 11.78
C GLU A 52 -37.34 20.77 10.66
N GLY A 53 -36.84 21.17 9.49
CA GLY A 53 -37.65 21.67 8.39
C GLY A 53 -38.16 20.55 7.49
N GLY A 54 -39.47 20.51 7.20
CA GLY A 54 -40.05 19.42 6.41
C GLY A 54 -40.28 18.18 7.26
N VAL A 55 -39.40 17.18 7.11
CA VAL A 55 -39.23 16.07 8.07
C VAL A 55 -38.12 16.49 9.04
N ASP A 56 -38.20 16.11 10.32
CA ASP A 56 -37.09 16.36 11.22
C ASP A 56 -35.91 15.46 10.82
N ASP A 57 -34.80 16.06 10.39
CA ASP A 57 -33.62 15.38 9.86
C ASP A 57 -33.06 14.35 10.85
N ALA A 58 -33.21 14.62 12.16
CA ALA A 58 -32.78 13.71 13.22
C ALA A 58 -33.72 12.50 13.41
N GLU A 59 -34.83 12.44 12.68
CA GLU A 59 -35.74 11.30 12.64
C GLU A 59 -35.45 10.32 11.48
N ASP A 60 -34.71 10.74 10.45
CA ASP A 60 -34.28 9.85 9.37
C ASP A 60 -32.89 9.22 9.67
N PRO A 61 -32.81 7.89 9.84
CA PRO A 61 -31.54 7.23 10.12
C PRO A 61 -30.52 7.38 8.98
N ASP A 62 -30.96 7.57 7.74
CA ASP A 62 -30.06 7.73 6.60
C ASP A 62 -29.41 9.13 6.63
N VAL A 63 -30.14 10.18 7.03
CA VAL A 63 -29.56 11.53 7.24
C VAL A 63 -28.49 11.49 8.33
N ILE A 64 -28.81 10.89 9.48
CA ILE A 64 -27.85 10.77 10.59
C ILE A 64 -26.57 10.05 10.17
N LEU A 65 -26.70 8.96 9.40
CA LEU A 65 -25.56 8.15 8.98
C LEU A 65 -24.79 8.75 7.81
N HIS A 66 -25.45 9.52 6.94
CA HIS A 66 -24.80 10.31 5.89
C HIS A 66 -23.87 11.35 6.52
N GLU A 67 -24.38 12.14 7.47
CA GLU A 67 -23.55 13.15 8.15
C GLU A 67 -22.44 12.51 9.01
N LEU A 68 -22.71 11.36 9.63
CA LEU A 68 -21.67 10.60 10.32
C LEU A 68 -20.55 10.20 9.36
N ALA A 69 -20.86 9.82 8.12
CA ALA A 69 -19.84 9.41 7.15
C ALA A 69 -18.94 10.58 6.70
N HIS A 70 -19.46 11.81 6.62
CA HIS A 70 -18.61 12.98 6.46
C HIS A 70 -17.63 13.12 7.62
N GLY A 71 -18.09 12.90 8.86
CA GLY A 71 -17.23 12.83 10.04
C GLY A 71 -16.17 11.72 9.92
N LEU A 72 -16.56 10.50 9.55
CA LEU A 72 -15.62 9.39 9.35
C LEU A 72 -14.54 9.72 8.31
N HIS A 73 -14.93 10.30 7.18
CA HIS A 73 -14.02 10.72 6.14
C HIS A 73 -13.03 11.77 6.69
N ASP A 74 -13.52 12.82 7.35
CA ASP A 74 -12.70 13.87 7.96
C ASP A 74 -11.73 13.33 9.03
N TRP A 75 -12.18 12.39 9.87
CA TRP A 75 -11.36 11.85 10.95
C TRP A 75 -10.27 10.90 10.42
N LEU A 76 -10.58 10.10 9.40
CA LEU A 76 -9.62 9.20 8.76
C LEU A 76 -8.56 9.97 7.96
N THR A 77 -8.91 11.11 7.39
CA THR A 77 -7.98 11.98 6.65
C THR A 77 -7.38 13.10 7.50
N ASN A 78 -7.60 13.09 8.83
CA ASN A 78 -7.11 14.10 9.76
C ASN A 78 -7.42 15.55 9.34
N GLY A 79 -8.66 15.79 8.87
CA GLY A 79 -9.14 17.10 8.45
C GLY A 79 -9.14 17.34 6.93
N ASP A 80 -8.57 16.42 6.15
CA ASP A 80 -8.37 16.60 4.71
C ASP A 80 -9.36 15.80 3.85
N PHE A 81 -10.65 15.77 4.20
CA PHE A 81 -11.62 14.97 3.42
C PHE A 81 -11.90 15.60 2.05
N SER A 82 -12.11 14.76 1.03
CA SER A 82 -12.30 15.23 -0.35
C SER A 82 -13.76 15.51 -0.70
N GLN A 83 -14.02 16.71 -1.23
CA GLN A 83 -15.27 17.04 -1.91
C GLN A 83 -15.16 16.97 -3.44
N VAL A 84 -14.00 16.59 -3.97
CA VAL A 84 -13.76 16.48 -5.41
C VAL A 84 -14.76 15.47 -6.00
N GLU A 85 -15.47 15.90 -7.04
CA GLU A 85 -16.44 15.08 -7.78
C GLU A 85 -17.53 14.46 -6.88
N GLY A 86 -17.80 15.04 -5.71
CA GLY A 86 -18.79 14.50 -4.79
C GLY A 86 -18.37 13.23 -4.06
N LEU A 87 -17.05 12.97 -3.91
CA LEU A 87 -16.56 11.77 -3.22
C LEU A 87 -17.12 11.65 -1.80
N SER A 88 -17.04 12.69 -0.97
CA SER A 88 -17.57 12.63 0.41
C SER A 88 -19.09 12.45 0.45
N GLU A 89 -19.83 13.11 -0.45
CA GLU A 89 -21.29 12.93 -0.59
C GLU A 89 -21.65 11.48 -0.93
N GLY A 90 -20.92 10.88 -1.88
CA GLY A 90 -21.09 9.48 -2.24
C GLY A 90 -20.76 8.52 -1.09
N CYS A 91 -19.76 8.85 -0.26
CA CYS A 91 -19.44 8.05 0.93
C CYS A 91 -20.58 8.10 1.95
N GLY A 92 -21.20 9.26 2.15
CA GLY A 92 -22.38 9.41 2.99
C GLY A 92 -23.58 8.62 2.49
N ASP A 93 -23.89 8.76 1.20
CA ASP A 93 -24.98 8.01 0.57
C ASP A 93 -24.76 6.49 0.65
N TYR A 94 -23.52 6.03 0.42
CA TYR A 94 -23.18 4.61 0.57
C TYR A 94 -23.32 4.14 2.02
N TRP A 95 -22.79 4.88 3.01
CA TRP A 95 -22.79 4.43 4.41
C TRP A 95 -24.22 4.30 4.95
N ALA A 96 -25.08 5.27 4.62
CA ALA A 96 -26.51 5.20 4.89
C ALA A 96 -27.17 3.99 4.20
N ALA A 97 -26.94 3.82 2.90
CA ALA A 97 -27.50 2.71 2.13
C ALA A 97 -27.01 1.33 2.59
N SER A 98 -25.74 1.19 3.00
CA SER A 98 -25.16 -0.05 3.55
C SER A 98 -25.88 -0.46 4.83
N ASN A 99 -26.10 0.48 5.75
CA ASN A 99 -26.87 0.23 6.98
C ASN A 99 -28.33 -0.12 6.64
N ASN A 100 -28.97 0.62 5.73
CA ASN A 100 -30.34 0.37 5.34
C ASN A 100 -30.52 -1.03 4.72
N ARG A 101 -29.67 -1.38 3.73
CA ARG A 101 -29.61 -2.70 3.11
C ARG A 101 -29.46 -3.81 4.14
N SER A 102 -28.61 -3.61 5.15
CA SER A 102 -28.34 -4.60 6.19
C SER A 102 -29.55 -4.92 7.09
N SER A 103 -30.53 -4.03 7.15
CA SER A 103 -31.74 -4.24 7.95
C SER A 103 -32.65 -5.34 7.40
N GLY A 104 -32.55 -5.62 6.10
CA GLY A 104 -33.42 -6.57 5.41
C GLY A 104 -34.89 -6.13 5.30
N PHE A 105 -35.22 -4.86 5.56
CA PHE A 105 -36.60 -4.37 5.47
C PHE A 105 -37.14 -4.33 4.03
N TRP A 106 -36.27 -4.10 3.05
CA TRP A 106 -36.63 -3.96 1.64
C TRP A 106 -36.00 -5.06 0.79
N SER A 107 -36.73 -5.53 -0.21
CA SER A 107 -36.28 -6.47 -1.23
C SER A 107 -35.89 -5.73 -2.52
N PRO A 108 -35.09 -6.32 -3.43
CA PRO A 108 -34.70 -5.66 -4.69
C PRO A 108 -35.87 -5.20 -5.59
N SER A 109 -37.09 -5.71 -5.36
CA SER A 109 -38.29 -5.26 -6.08
C SER A 109 -38.94 -4.00 -5.49
N ASP A 110 -38.57 -3.61 -4.27
CA ASP A 110 -39.11 -2.42 -3.62
C ASP A 110 -38.31 -1.17 -4.05
N PRO A 111 -38.95 -0.06 -4.43
CA PRO A 111 -38.23 1.18 -4.76
C PRO A 111 -37.26 1.64 -3.66
N GLN A 112 -37.69 1.51 -2.40
CA GLN A 112 -36.95 1.84 -1.19
C GLN A 112 -35.62 1.09 -1.09
N TYR A 113 -35.49 -0.07 -1.75
CA TYR A 113 -34.25 -0.81 -1.81
C TYR A 113 -33.11 0.06 -2.38
N HIS A 114 -33.39 1.01 -3.26
CA HIS A 114 -32.37 1.88 -3.84
C HIS A 114 -32.38 3.31 -3.31
N TRP A 115 -33.27 3.63 -2.37
CA TRP A 115 -33.37 4.98 -1.82
C TRP A 115 -32.31 5.24 -0.76
N VAL A 116 -31.86 6.48 -0.72
CA VAL A 116 -31.21 7.12 0.44
C VAL A 116 -32.17 8.17 0.96
N PHE A 117 -32.23 8.36 2.28
CA PHE A 117 -33.14 9.28 2.97
C PHE A 117 -34.58 8.80 2.84
N GLN A 118 -34.85 7.62 3.40
CA GLN A 118 -36.13 6.94 3.25
C GLN A 118 -37.34 7.77 3.70
N TRP A 119 -37.15 8.62 4.69
CA TRP A 119 -38.23 9.44 5.25
C TRP A 119 -38.09 10.91 4.85
N ASP A 120 -36.89 11.46 4.96
CA ASP A 120 -36.60 12.86 4.64
C ASP A 120 -36.63 13.14 3.13
N GLY A 121 -36.25 12.14 2.33
CA GLY A 121 -36.40 12.14 0.88
C GLY A 121 -37.66 11.45 0.37
N HIS A 122 -37.76 11.36 -0.96
CA HIS A 122 -38.80 10.62 -1.69
C HIS A 122 -40.24 11.00 -1.30
N ASN A 123 -40.44 12.28 -0.94
CA ASN A 123 -41.69 12.82 -0.42
C ASN A 123 -41.99 14.19 -1.08
N PRO A 124 -43.08 14.90 -0.72
CA PRO A 124 -43.41 16.19 -1.32
C PRO A 124 -42.44 17.35 -1.03
N PHE A 125 -41.56 17.23 -0.03
CA PHE A 125 -40.57 18.24 0.34
C PHE A 125 -39.31 18.10 -0.51
N TRP A 126 -38.79 16.88 -0.65
CA TRP A 126 -37.57 16.60 -1.39
C TRP A 126 -37.61 15.26 -2.13
N SER A 127 -37.04 15.22 -3.33
CA SER A 127 -37.05 14.04 -4.20
C SER A 127 -36.13 12.91 -3.73
N GLY A 128 -35.22 13.18 -2.79
CA GLY A 128 -34.23 12.21 -2.30
C GLY A 128 -33.13 11.87 -3.32
N ARG A 129 -32.23 10.97 -2.90
CA ARG A 129 -31.15 10.38 -3.72
C ARG A 129 -31.26 8.87 -3.79
N ARG A 130 -30.51 8.25 -4.70
CA ARG A 130 -30.54 6.81 -4.96
C ARG A 130 -29.16 6.19 -5.15
N THR A 131 -29.06 4.89 -4.88
CA THR A 131 -27.84 4.06 -5.05
C THR A 131 -27.93 3.05 -6.21
N ASP A 132 -28.78 3.33 -7.20
CA ASP A 132 -28.84 2.63 -8.50
C ASP A 132 -28.66 3.58 -9.68
N TYR A 133 -27.91 4.66 -9.47
CA TYR A 133 -27.66 5.66 -10.48
C TYR A 133 -26.82 5.07 -11.62
N ALA A 134 -27.38 4.98 -12.82
CA ALA A 134 -26.81 4.19 -13.92
C ALA A 134 -25.64 4.87 -14.66
N VAL A 135 -25.39 6.15 -14.42
CA VAL A 135 -24.47 6.96 -15.23
C VAL A 135 -23.01 6.60 -14.91
N PRO A 136 -22.15 6.35 -15.92
CA PRO A 136 -20.75 5.97 -15.70
C PRO A 136 -19.85 7.19 -15.42
N TYR A 137 -18.76 6.96 -14.70
CA TYR A 137 -17.65 7.88 -14.52
C TYR A 137 -16.72 7.89 -15.76
N PRO A 138 -15.97 8.97 -16.06
CA PRO A 138 -16.20 10.34 -15.60
C PRO A 138 -17.27 11.06 -16.44
N GLY A 139 -17.75 10.45 -17.54
CA GLY A 139 -18.67 11.09 -18.48
C GLY A 139 -20.02 11.50 -17.89
N GLY A 140 -20.37 10.94 -16.72
CA GLY A 140 -21.57 11.26 -15.96
C GLY A 140 -21.47 12.42 -14.99
N LEU A 141 -20.26 12.96 -14.78
CA LEU A 141 -20.06 14.09 -13.87
C LEU A 141 -20.75 15.34 -14.43
N VAL A 142 -21.53 16.03 -13.59
CA VAL A 142 -22.26 17.26 -13.93
C VAL A 142 -21.81 18.47 -13.12
N GLY A 143 -20.83 18.30 -12.22
CA GLY A 143 -20.31 19.38 -11.37
C GLY A 143 -21.21 19.70 -10.18
N ASN A 144 -22.09 18.77 -9.80
CA ASN A 144 -22.93 18.86 -8.61
C ASN A 144 -22.57 17.71 -7.67
N ILE A 145 -21.95 18.03 -6.54
CA ILE A 145 -21.37 17.03 -5.63
C ILE A 145 -22.36 15.96 -5.17
N HIS A 146 -23.62 16.30 -4.92
CA HIS A 146 -24.65 15.32 -4.51
C HIS A 146 -25.09 14.42 -5.67
N THR A 147 -25.15 14.95 -6.89
CA THR A 147 -25.49 14.17 -8.09
C THR A 147 -24.32 13.27 -8.50
N ASP A 148 -23.11 13.82 -8.49
CA ASP A 148 -21.89 13.13 -8.88
C ASP A 148 -21.53 12.04 -7.85
N GLY A 149 -21.75 12.30 -6.55
CA GLY A 149 -21.58 11.33 -5.48
C GLY A 149 -22.46 10.07 -5.62
N GLN A 150 -23.62 10.17 -6.28
CA GLN A 150 -24.46 9.00 -6.55
C GLN A 150 -23.78 8.00 -7.50
N ILE A 151 -22.83 8.42 -8.35
CA ILE A 151 -22.04 7.51 -9.20
C ILE A 151 -21.18 6.60 -8.32
N TRP A 152 -20.49 7.19 -7.34
CA TRP A 152 -19.65 6.48 -6.37
C TRP A 152 -20.49 5.54 -5.50
N SER A 153 -21.53 6.05 -4.83
CA SER A 153 -22.35 5.27 -3.90
C SER A 153 -23.04 4.09 -4.59
N SER A 154 -23.52 4.28 -5.82
CA SER A 154 -24.13 3.20 -6.61
C SER A 154 -23.12 2.13 -7.00
N THR A 155 -21.89 2.52 -7.34
CA THR A 155 -20.81 1.58 -7.68
C THR A 155 -20.42 0.74 -6.46
N LEU A 156 -20.26 1.38 -5.29
CA LEU A 156 -19.99 0.65 -4.04
C LEU A 156 -21.15 -0.27 -3.63
N MET A 157 -22.40 0.10 -3.88
CA MET A 157 -23.55 -0.79 -3.62
C MET A 157 -23.63 -2.00 -4.58
N GLN A 158 -22.99 -1.95 -5.75
CA GLN A 158 -22.79 -3.13 -6.60
C GLN A 158 -21.67 -4.01 -6.05
N ILE A 159 -20.57 -3.42 -5.60
CA ILE A 159 -19.47 -4.16 -4.95
C ILE A 159 -19.98 -4.85 -3.68
N TYR A 160 -20.78 -4.15 -2.86
CA TYR A 160 -21.45 -4.71 -1.69
C TYR A 160 -22.22 -5.99 -2.01
N GLN A 161 -22.89 -6.07 -3.16
CA GLN A 161 -23.65 -7.25 -3.55
C GLN A 161 -22.73 -8.44 -3.89
N ASP A 162 -21.54 -8.16 -4.41
CA ASP A 162 -20.60 -9.20 -4.84
C ASP A 162 -19.75 -9.73 -3.67
N ILE A 163 -19.29 -8.84 -2.78
CA ILE A 163 -18.29 -9.18 -1.74
C ILE A 163 -18.87 -9.13 -0.33
N GLY A 164 -20.08 -8.60 -0.18
CA GLY A 164 -20.78 -8.49 1.09
C GLY A 164 -20.40 -7.26 1.91
N ARG A 165 -21.31 -6.92 2.85
CA ARG A 165 -21.25 -5.72 3.68
C ARG A 165 -19.92 -5.51 4.40
N THR A 166 -19.46 -6.51 5.15
CA THR A 166 -18.30 -6.36 6.04
C THR A 166 -17.04 -6.02 5.25
N ALA A 167 -16.80 -6.69 4.12
CA ALA A 167 -15.65 -6.40 3.27
C ALA A 167 -15.77 -5.03 2.59
N THR A 168 -16.94 -4.68 2.03
CA THR A 168 -17.10 -3.37 1.38
C THR A 168 -17.00 -2.20 2.35
N ASP A 169 -17.61 -2.31 3.53
CA ASP A 169 -17.54 -1.28 4.56
C ASP A 169 -16.11 -1.11 5.10
N ALA A 170 -15.39 -2.21 5.36
CA ALA A 170 -14.00 -2.16 5.82
C ALA A 170 -13.08 -1.56 4.75
N ASN A 171 -13.22 -2.01 3.50
CA ASN A 171 -12.46 -1.47 2.37
C ASN A 171 -12.72 0.02 2.18
N LEU A 172 -13.95 0.51 2.39
CA LEU A 172 -14.23 1.95 2.32
C LEU A 172 -13.47 2.73 3.39
N LEU A 173 -13.48 2.28 4.65
CA LEU A 173 -12.80 3.01 5.73
C LEU A 173 -11.27 3.04 5.54
N GLU A 174 -10.67 1.90 5.18
CA GLU A 174 -9.23 1.83 4.84
C GLU A 174 -8.91 2.65 3.58
N CYS A 175 -9.78 2.63 2.57
CA CYS A 175 -9.68 3.48 1.38
C CYS A 175 -9.60 4.94 1.77
N LEU A 176 -10.53 5.45 2.58
CA LEU A 176 -10.57 6.87 2.96
C LEU A 176 -9.32 7.30 3.74
N ALA A 177 -8.74 6.41 4.55
CA ALA A 177 -7.47 6.68 5.25
C ALA A 177 -6.27 6.91 4.29
N MET A 178 -6.37 6.50 3.03
CA MET A 178 -5.38 6.73 1.98
C MET A 178 -5.69 7.95 1.10
N THR A 179 -6.77 8.67 1.37
CA THR A 179 -7.21 9.84 0.57
C THR A 179 -6.81 11.17 1.22
N ASN A 180 -7.01 12.26 0.49
CA ASN A 180 -6.82 13.63 0.96
C ASN A 180 -7.76 14.59 0.22
N SER A 181 -7.66 15.89 0.48
CA SER A 181 -8.64 16.89 0.03
C SER A 181 -8.73 17.09 -1.49
N ILE A 182 -7.78 16.55 -2.28
CA ILE A 182 -7.78 16.64 -3.74
C ILE A 182 -8.11 15.30 -4.43
N THR A 183 -8.36 14.23 -3.68
CA THR A 183 -8.62 12.89 -4.21
C THR A 183 -9.91 12.85 -5.04
N SER A 184 -9.81 12.47 -6.32
CA SER A 184 -10.95 12.23 -7.22
C SER A 184 -11.68 10.90 -6.90
N GLN A 185 -12.84 10.65 -7.52
CA GLN A 185 -13.47 9.32 -7.36
C GLN A 185 -12.62 8.20 -7.98
N GLU A 186 -11.85 8.48 -9.04
CA GLU A 186 -10.94 7.49 -9.66
C GLU A 186 -9.74 7.16 -8.75
N ASP A 187 -9.15 8.17 -8.11
CA ASP A 187 -8.08 7.95 -7.11
C ASP A 187 -8.60 7.11 -5.94
N ALA A 188 -9.82 7.40 -5.46
CA ALA A 188 -10.47 6.63 -4.42
C ALA A 188 -10.79 5.19 -4.88
N ALA A 189 -11.17 4.96 -6.14
CA ALA A 189 -11.36 3.61 -6.67
C ALA A 189 -10.05 2.80 -6.64
N GLN A 190 -8.92 3.42 -6.97
CA GLN A 190 -7.60 2.80 -6.85
C GLN A 190 -7.23 2.52 -5.39
N ALA A 191 -7.51 3.45 -4.48
CA ALA A 191 -7.32 3.26 -3.03
C ALA A 191 -8.23 2.14 -2.48
N PHE A 192 -9.44 1.97 -2.99
CA PHE A 192 -10.36 0.90 -2.59
C PHE A 192 -9.83 -0.50 -2.97
N LEU A 193 -9.18 -0.64 -4.13
CA LEU A 193 -8.45 -1.87 -4.47
C LEU A 193 -7.32 -2.13 -3.48
N GLN A 194 -6.52 -1.10 -3.17
CA GLN A 194 -5.43 -1.22 -2.21
C GLN A 194 -5.92 -1.60 -0.81
N ALA A 195 -7.09 -1.10 -0.40
CA ALA A 195 -7.71 -1.47 0.86
C ALA A 195 -8.06 -2.97 0.91
N ASP A 196 -8.56 -3.55 -0.17
CA ASP A 196 -8.82 -5.00 -0.24
C ASP A 196 -7.53 -5.83 -0.13
N ILE A 197 -6.43 -5.34 -0.70
CA ILE A 197 -5.11 -5.95 -0.55
C ILE A 197 -4.68 -5.92 0.93
N ASN A 198 -4.76 -4.75 1.56
CA ASN A 198 -4.33 -4.56 2.94
C ASN A 198 -5.14 -5.42 3.94
N LEU A 199 -6.46 -5.47 3.76
CA LEU A 199 -7.38 -6.08 4.72
C LEU A 199 -7.69 -7.54 4.43
N HIS A 200 -7.68 -7.92 3.15
CA HIS A 200 -8.21 -9.19 2.67
C HIS A 200 -7.22 -9.95 1.77
N GLY A 201 -5.99 -9.44 1.59
CA GLY A 201 -5.00 -10.07 0.72
C GLY A 201 -5.39 -10.10 -0.75
N GLY A 202 -6.31 -9.21 -1.16
CA GLY A 202 -6.71 -9.05 -2.56
C GLY A 202 -7.71 -10.10 -3.08
N VAL A 203 -8.32 -10.91 -2.20
CA VAL A 203 -9.24 -11.99 -2.60
C VAL A 203 -10.48 -11.49 -3.35
N HIS A 204 -10.83 -10.20 -3.27
CA HIS A 204 -11.99 -9.64 -3.96
C HIS A 204 -11.63 -8.75 -5.16
N LEU A 205 -10.35 -8.62 -5.51
CA LEU A 205 -9.89 -7.68 -6.55
C LEU A 205 -10.59 -7.87 -7.89
N SER A 206 -10.86 -9.11 -8.31
CA SER A 206 -11.57 -9.35 -9.58
C SER A 206 -12.99 -8.80 -9.59
N ALA A 207 -13.71 -8.90 -8.45
CA ALA A 207 -15.08 -8.38 -8.34
C ALA A 207 -15.08 -6.84 -8.26
N ILE A 208 -14.15 -6.28 -7.47
CA ILE A 208 -13.98 -4.84 -7.31
C ILE A 208 -13.58 -4.19 -8.65
N GLU A 209 -12.57 -4.76 -9.33
CA GLU A 209 -12.12 -4.30 -10.64
C GLU A 209 -13.26 -4.35 -11.65
N TYR A 210 -13.95 -5.48 -11.74
CA TYR A 210 -15.08 -5.64 -12.65
C TYR A 210 -16.11 -4.51 -12.46
N ARG A 211 -16.52 -4.20 -11.22
CA ARG A 211 -17.51 -3.15 -10.97
C ARG A 211 -17.00 -1.76 -11.32
N PHE A 212 -15.79 -1.40 -10.91
CA PHE A 212 -15.23 -0.09 -11.23
C PHE A 212 -15.03 0.08 -12.75
N SER A 213 -14.47 -0.91 -13.44
CA SER A 213 -14.28 -0.85 -14.90
C SER A 213 -15.61 -0.81 -15.66
N GLN A 214 -16.63 -1.57 -15.24
CA GLN A 214 -17.98 -1.47 -15.83
C GLN A 214 -18.61 -0.09 -15.63
N ARG A 215 -18.21 0.61 -14.57
CA ARG A 215 -18.69 1.95 -14.22
C ARG A 215 -17.82 3.08 -14.77
N GLY A 216 -16.81 2.74 -15.58
CA GLY A 216 -15.99 3.69 -16.33
C GLY A 216 -14.80 4.26 -15.56
N TYR A 217 -14.52 3.77 -14.35
CA TYR A 217 -13.30 4.11 -13.63
C TYR A 217 -12.09 3.42 -14.26
N ASN A 218 -11.02 4.18 -14.48
CA ASN A 218 -9.76 3.66 -14.99
C ASN A 218 -8.82 3.29 -13.85
N ILE A 219 -8.95 2.06 -13.37
CA ILE A 219 -8.15 1.48 -12.29
C ILE A 219 -7.16 0.46 -12.83
N SER A 220 -6.08 0.20 -12.10
CA SER A 220 -5.10 -0.82 -12.44
C SER A 220 -4.82 -1.72 -11.25
N LEU A 221 -4.85 -3.02 -11.48
CA LEU A 221 -4.42 -4.00 -10.49
C LEU A 221 -2.88 -3.99 -10.38
N PRO A 222 -2.31 -4.12 -9.17
CA PRO A 222 -0.87 -4.16 -8.99
C PRO A 222 -0.29 -5.49 -9.49
N ALA A 223 0.74 -5.42 -10.33
CA ALA A 223 1.49 -6.59 -10.77
C ALA A 223 2.29 -7.21 -9.60
N PRO A 224 2.73 -8.48 -9.72
CA PRO A 224 3.60 -9.10 -8.73
C PRO A 224 4.83 -8.24 -8.38
N VAL A 225 5.22 -8.21 -7.11
CA VAL A 225 6.43 -7.54 -6.63
C VAL A 225 7.51 -8.59 -6.40
N ILE A 226 8.66 -8.42 -7.04
CA ILE A 226 9.82 -9.32 -6.95
C ILE A 226 10.94 -8.58 -6.21
N THR A 227 11.57 -9.25 -5.24
CA THR A 227 12.79 -8.78 -4.59
C THR A 227 13.86 -9.88 -4.63
N HIS A 228 15.09 -9.49 -4.93
CA HIS A 228 16.22 -10.40 -5.10
C HIS A 228 17.52 -9.67 -4.75
N GLN A 229 18.45 -10.38 -4.11
CA GLN A 229 19.83 -9.91 -3.96
C GLN A 229 20.68 -10.41 -5.13
N PRO A 230 21.21 -9.52 -5.99
CA PRO A 230 21.98 -9.94 -7.15
C PRO A 230 23.18 -10.82 -6.77
N LEU A 231 23.36 -11.91 -7.53
CA LEU A 231 24.55 -12.73 -7.46
C LEU A 231 25.84 -11.92 -7.61
N LYS A 232 26.83 -12.26 -6.80
CA LYS A 232 28.23 -11.83 -6.93
C LYS A 232 28.99 -12.75 -7.88
N ASP A 233 30.16 -12.32 -8.31
CA ASP A 233 31.06 -13.16 -9.09
C ASP A 233 31.54 -14.38 -8.27
N VAL A 234 31.76 -15.53 -8.93
CA VAL A 234 32.06 -16.81 -8.27
C VAL A 234 33.16 -17.63 -8.96
N LYS A 235 34.08 -18.21 -8.17
CA LYS A 235 35.27 -18.90 -8.73
C LYS A 235 34.88 -20.25 -9.32
N ASP A 236 33.77 -20.78 -8.84
CA ASP A 236 33.19 -22.02 -9.28
C ASP A 236 32.69 -21.91 -10.72
N LEU A 237 33.21 -22.78 -11.59
CA LEU A 237 32.85 -22.84 -13.00
C LEU A 237 31.71 -23.84 -13.28
N PHE A 238 31.36 -24.69 -12.31
CA PHE A 238 30.46 -25.83 -12.50
C PHE A 238 29.06 -25.56 -11.95
N GLY A 239 28.94 -24.73 -10.92
CA GLY A 239 27.65 -24.41 -10.31
C GLY A 239 26.98 -25.66 -9.71
N PRO A 240 25.64 -25.70 -9.65
CA PRO A 240 24.72 -24.65 -10.12
C PRO A 240 24.73 -23.43 -9.20
N TYR A 241 24.43 -22.25 -9.74
CA TYR A 241 24.44 -20.97 -9.02
C TYR A 241 23.03 -20.68 -8.48
N PRO A 242 22.78 -20.78 -7.16
CA PRO A 242 21.44 -20.64 -6.60
C PRO A 242 20.96 -19.19 -6.69
N VAL A 243 19.75 -18.99 -7.19
CA VAL A 243 19.05 -17.70 -7.24
C VAL A 243 17.79 -17.83 -6.40
N THR A 244 17.65 -16.97 -5.40
CA THR A 244 16.47 -16.88 -4.53
C THR A 244 15.80 -15.53 -4.68
N ALA A 245 14.48 -15.48 -4.72
CA ALA A 245 13.73 -14.23 -4.75
C ALA A 245 12.51 -14.31 -3.86
N THR A 246 12.15 -13.22 -3.20
CA THR A 246 10.84 -13.10 -2.55
C THR A 246 9.87 -12.48 -3.54
N VAL A 247 8.77 -13.17 -3.82
CA VAL A 247 7.73 -12.73 -4.75
C VAL A 247 6.40 -12.65 -4.01
N THR A 248 5.76 -11.49 -4.09
CA THR A 248 4.43 -11.25 -3.51
C THR A 248 3.49 -10.73 -4.59
N ALA A 249 2.21 -11.07 -4.53
CA ALA A 249 1.23 -10.61 -5.50
C ALA A 249 -0.15 -10.52 -4.83
N ALA A 250 -1.01 -9.68 -5.40
CA ALA A 250 -2.37 -9.50 -4.91
C ALA A 250 -3.33 -10.60 -5.39
N ALA A 251 -2.98 -11.28 -6.47
CA ALA A 251 -3.64 -12.50 -6.93
C ALA A 251 -2.67 -13.69 -6.86
N PRO A 252 -3.17 -14.94 -6.82
CA PRO A 252 -2.32 -16.13 -6.83
C PRO A 252 -1.35 -16.12 -8.02
N LEU A 253 -0.06 -16.36 -7.73
CA LEU A 253 0.98 -16.46 -8.76
C LEU A 253 0.73 -17.69 -9.66
N THR A 254 0.82 -17.50 -10.96
CA THR A 254 0.71 -18.56 -11.98
C THR A 254 2.05 -18.98 -12.54
N ALA A 255 3.04 -18.07 -12.53
CA ALA A 255 4.41 -18.37 -12.94
C ALA A 255 5.41 -17.52 -12.16
N VAL A 256 6.53 -18.14 -11.76
CA VAL A 256 7.74 -17.43 -11.32
C VAL A 256 8.92 -18.09 -12.01
N LYS A 257 9.62 -17.33 -12.84
CA LYS A 257 10.63 -17.83 -13.77
C LYS A 257 11.94 -17.08 -13.61
N LEU A 258 13.04 -17.82 -13.73
CA LEU A 258 14.39 -17.29 -13.88
C LEU A 258 14.82 -17.44 -15.33
N ILE A 259 14.96 -16.32 -16.04
CA ILE A 259 15.43 -16.29 -17.42
C ILE A 259 16.91 -15.96 -17.38
N TYR A 260 17.75 -16.78 -18.03
CA TYR A 260 19.20 -16.59 -17.99
C TYR A 260 19.87 -16.92 -19.33
N GLY A 261 21.13 -16.54 -19.41
CA GLY A 261 22.05 -17.01 -20.44
C GLY A 261 23.45 -16.51 -20.17
N HIS A 262 24.31 -16.58 -21.18
CA HIS A 262 25.70 -16.15 -21.09
C HIS A 262 26.14 -15.43 -22.36
N GLY A 263 27.23 -14.67 -22.29
CA GLY A 263 27.80 -13.98 -23.45
C GLY A 263 26.86 -12.95 -24.10
N GLY A 264 25.96 -12.32 -23.32
CA GLY A 264 25.04 -11.30 -23.79
C GLY A 264 23.76 -11.80 -24.46
N VAL A 265 23.49 -13.10 -24.48
CA VAL A 265 22.26 -13.70 -25.02
C VAL A 265 21.49 -14.46 -23.94
N PHE A 266 20.20 -14.16 -23.75
CA PHE A 266 19.30 -15.03 -22.97
C PHE A 266 18.96 -16.26 -23.80
N SER A 267 19.18 -17.44 -23.24
CA SER A 267 19.11 -18.71 -23.98
C SER A 267 18.18 -19.73 -23.33
N ASP A 268 17.84 -19.56 -22.05
CA ASP A 268 17.11 -20.57 -21.29
C ASP A 268 16.23 -19.94 -20.21
N THR A 269 15.31 -20.74 -19.66
CA THR A 269 14.33 -20.34 -18.64
C THR A 269 14.12 -21.49 -17.67
N LEU A 270 14.18 -21.19 -16.37
CA LEU A 270 13.90 -22.13 -15.29
C LEU A 270 12.63 -21.69 -14.56
N GLU A 271 11.73 -22.63 -14.31
CA GLU A 271 10.66 -22.42 -13.32
C GLU A 271 11.29 -22.39 -11.93
N MET A 272 10.93 -21.39 -11.12
CA MET A 272 11.40 -21.27 -9.75
C MET A 272 10.50 -22.08 -8.81
N VAL A 273 11.11 -22.84 -7.91
CA VAL A 273 10.44 -23.71 -6.95
C VAL A 273 9.96 -22.86 -5.75
N PRO A 274 8.66 -22.90 -5.40
CA PRO A 274 8.12 -22.15 -4.27
C PRO A 274 8.50 -22.76 -2.91
N GLY A 275 8.79 -21.91 -1.94
CA GLY A 275 9.07 -22.20 -0.53
C GLY A 275 8.30 -21.27 0.41
N GLY A 276 7.06 -20.89 0.04
CA GLY A 276 6.32 -19.76 0.62
C GLY A 276 6.39 -18.59 -0.37
N ASP A 277 6.65 -17.39 0.14
CA ASP A 277 6.92 -16.22 -0.72
C ASP A 277 8.34 -16.25 -1.30
N GLU A 278 9.22 -17.10 -0.79
CA GLU A 278 10.55 -17.33 -1.36
C GLU A 278 10.47 -18.36 -2.50
N TYR A 279 11.03 -17.99 -3.65
CA TYR A 279 11.15 -18.82 -4.84
C TYR A 279 12.63 -19.06 -5.13
N SER A 280 12.98 -20.26 -5.56
CA SER A 280 14.37 -20.64 -5.84
C SER A 280 14.55 -21.40 -7.14
N ALA A 281 15.62 -21.08 -7.88
CA ALA A 281 16.12 -21.86 -9.00
C ALA A 281 17.65 -21.81 -8.98
N ALA A 282 18.32 -22.60 -9.82
CA ALA A 282 19.78 -22.58 -9.86
C ALA A 282 20.30 -22.63 -11.31
N ILE A 283 21.10 -21.64 -11.68
CA ILE A 283 21.67 -21.51 -13.03
C ILE A 283 22.76 -22.57 -13.21
N PRO A 284 22.70 -23.45 -14.22
CA PRO A 284 23.74 -24.45 -14.46
C PRO A 284 25.05 -23.79 -14.93
N GLY A 285 26.18 -24.27 -14.38
CA GLY A 285 27.51 -23.90 -14.85
C GLY A 285 27.88 -24.58 -16.16
N ILE A 286 28.78 -23.95 -16.92
CA ILE A 286 29.26 -24.49 -18.22
C ILE A 286 30.68 -25.07 -18.14
N GLY A 287 31.31 -25.05 -16.96
CA GLY A 287 32.67 -25.57 -16.73
C GLY A 287 33.80 -24.68 -17.26
N THR A 288 33.48 -23.50 -17.80
CA THR A 288 34.44 -22.53 -18.33
C THR A 288 34.12 -21.11 -17.86
N PRO A 289 35.12 -20.22 -17.74
CA PRO A 289 34.86 -18.82 -17.38
C PRO A 289 33.88 -18.16 -18.35
N ALA A 290 32.85 -17.52 -17.80
CA ALA A 290 31.81 -16.83 -18.56
C ALA A 290 31.17 -15.71 -17.75
N ILE A 291 30.63 -14.73 -18.48
CA ILE A 291 29.71 -13.72 -17.94
C ILE A 291 28.30 -14.25 -18.16
N TYR A 292 27.58 -14.43 -17.06
CA TYR A 292 26.17 -14.78 -17.04
C TYR A 292 25.32 -13.53 -16.94
N GLN A 293 24.15 -13.55 -17.58
CA GLN A 293 23.12 -12.55 -17.37
C GLN A 293 21.78 -13.23 -17.09
N TYR A 294 20.97 -12.64 -16.22
CA TYR A 294 19.68 -13.17 -15.83
C TYR A 294 18.72 -12.07 -15.36
N TYR A 295 17.43 -12.39 -15.38
CA TYR A 295 16.38 -11.62 -14.72
C TYR A 295 15.29 -12.57 -14.24
N ILE A 296 14.47 -12.10 -13.32
CA ILE A 296 13.37 -12.84 -12.73
C ILE A 296 12.07 -12.29 -13.32
N TYR A 297 11.11 -13.16 -13.57
CA TYR A 297 9.78 -12.82 -14.08
C TYR A 297 8.74 -13.46 -13.16
N ALA A 298 7.68 -12.73 -12.86
CA ALA A 298 6.52 -13.26 -12.14
C ALA A 298 5.25 -12.85 -12.86
N GLU A 299 4.27 -13.76 -12.88
CA GLU A 299 2.92 -13.54 -13.42
C GLU A 299 1.89 -14.09 -12.44
N ASP A 300 0.76 -13.40 -12.32
CA ASP A 300 -0.37 -13.82 -11.51
C ASP A 300 -1.56 -14.36 -12.35
N ALA A 301 -2.60 -14.82 -11.65
CA ALA A 301 -3.81 -15.34 -12.26
C ALA A 301 -4.63 -14.29 -13.04
N GLY A 302 -4.36 -13.00 -12.82
CA GLY A 302 -4.90 -11.88 -13.60
C GLY A 302 -4.10 -11.57 -14.86
N SER A 303 -3.06 -12.36 -15.17
CA SER A 303 -2.10 -12.11 -16.26
C SER A 303 -1.33 -10.79 -16.11
N LEU A 304 -1.25 -10.26 -14.89
CA LEU A 304 -0.33 -9.17 -14.58
C LEU A 304 1.05 -9.76 -14.35
N ALA A 305 2.06 -9.11 -14.92
CA ALA A 305 3.41 -9.59 -14.85
C ALA A 305 4.41 -8.48 -14.56
N SER A 306 5.51 -8.84 -13.92
CA SER A 306 6.64 -7.97 -13.64
C SER A 306 7.95 -8.69 -13.88
N THR A 307 9.02 -7.92 -14.02
CA THR A 307 10.38 -8.44 -14.13
C THR A 307 11.30 -7.74 -13.15
N LEU A 308 12.34 -8.45 -12.69
CA LEU A 308 13.40 -7.86 -11.89
C LEU A 308 14.77 -8.19 -12.52
N PRO A 309 15.57 -7.19 -12.92
CA PRO A 309 15.27 -5.76 -12.84
C PRO A 309 14.11 -5.32 -13.74
N ASP A 310 13.43 -4.23 -13.37
CA ASP A 310 12.40 -3.61 -14.21
C ASP A 310 12.99 -3.25 -15.59
N GLY A 311 12.24 -3.54 -16.65
CA GLY A 311 12.66 -3.29 -18.03
C GLY A 311 13.51 -4.40 -18.64
N ALA A 312 13.57 -5.59 -18.03
CA ALA A 312 14.07 -6.77 -18.71
C ALA A 312 13.30 -7.04 -20.03
N PRO A 313 13.98 -7.55 -21.08
CA PRO A 313 15.35 -8.04 -21.09
C PRO A 313 16.42 -6.97 -21.35
N VAL A 314 16.07 -5.68 -21.42
CA VAL A 314 17.04 -4.60 -21.64
C VAL A 314 17.88 -4.37 -20.38
N GLN A 315 17.23 -4.38 -19.22
CA GLN A 315 17.90 -4.38 -17.91
C GLN A 315 18.02 -5.81 -17.39
N PHE A 316 19.16 -6.15 -16.78
CA PHE A 316 19.41 -7.48 -16.26
C PHE A 316 20.50 -7.46 -15.18
N PHE A 317 20.50 -8.50 -14.35
CA PHE A 317 21.62 -8.80 -13.47
C PHE A 317 22.69 -9.55 -14.23
N SER A 318 23.95 -9.41 -13.79
CA SER A 318 25.06 -10.19 -14.32
C SER A 318 26.04 -10.57 -13.21
N PHE A 319 26.74 -11.69 -13.43
CA PHE A 319 27.87 -12.12 -12.62
C PHE A 319 28.87 -12.89 -13.50
N THR A 320 30.11 -12.95 -13.05
CA THR A 320 31.23 -13.60 -13.76
C THR A 320 31.68 -14.84 -13.01
N THR A 321 32.02 -15.88 -13.78
CA THR A 321 32.61 -17.11 -13.27
C THR A 321 34.09 -17.18 -13.63
N GLY A 322 34.95 -17.56 -12.68
CA GLY A 322 36.38 -17.80 -12.93
C GLY A 322 37.33 -17.08 -11.97
N PRO A 323 38.58 -16.80 -12.35
CA PRO A 323 39.51 -16.13 -11.46
C PRO A 323 39.07 -14.68 -11.19
N ASP A 324 39.18 -14.26 -9.95
CA ASP A 324 38.97 -12.87 -9.55
C ASP A 324 40.09 -11.98 -10.09
N GLN A 325 39.71 -10.91 -10.79
CA GLN A 325 40.63 -9.95 -11.42
C GLN A 325 40.36 -8.52 -10.97
N THR A 326 39.33 -8.29 -10.16
CA THR A 326 38.91 -6.96 -9.74
C THR A 326 39.31 -6.80 -8.28
N PRO A 327 40.23 -5.89 -7.94
CA PRO A 327 40.62 -5.70 -6.55
C PRO A 327 39.49 -5.06 -5.72
N PRO A 328 39.41 -5.34 -4.40
CA PRO A 328 38.47 -4.69 -3.52
C PRO A 328 38.63 -3.17 -3.50
N GLN A 329 37.51 -2.45 -3.39
CA GLN A 329 37.50 -1.02 -3.13
C GLN A 329 37.39 -0.75 -1.63
N ILE A 330 38.26 0.10 -1.11
CA ILE A 330 38.33 0.44 0.32
C ILE A 330 38.10 1.93 0.48
N VAL A 331 37.10 2.30 1.29
CA VAL A 331 36.83 3.68 1.72
C VAL A 331 36.81 3.68 3.25
N HIS A 332 37.57 4.54 3.89
CA HIS A 332 37.56 4.67 5.35
C HIS A 332 37.35 6.12 5.75
N THR A 333 36.79 6.34 6.94
CA THR A 333 36.74 7.69 7.52
C THR A 333 38.11 8.03 8.10
N PRO A 334 38.75 9.13 7.68
CA PRO A 334 39.99 9.59 8.31
C PRO A 334 39.75 9.95 9.77
N ILE A 335 40.63 9.50 10.66
CA ILE A 335 40.59 9.87 12.07
C ILE A 335 41.34 11.19 12.22
N SER A 336 40.61 12.27 12.46
CA SER A 336 41.16 13.63 12.51
C SER A 336 41.74 14.02 13.87
N ILE A 337 41.24 13.44 14.96
CA ILE A 337 41.74 13.66 16.33
C ILE A 337 41.67 12.35 17.11
N ALA A 338 42.79 11.91 17.65
CA ALA A 338 42.88 10.87 18.68
C ALA A 338 43.45 11.50 19.96
N ASN A 339 42.73 11.36 21.09
CA ASN A 339 43.20 11.82 22.40
C ASN A 339 42.93 10.73 23.45
N TRP A 340 43.52 10.89 24.63
CA TRP A 340 43.42 9.89 25.70
C TRP A 340 41.99 9.60 26.19
N TYR A 341 41.05 10.55 26.03
CA TYR A 341 39.64 10.35 26.38
C TYR A 341 38.91 9.41 25.41
N ASN A 342 39.42 9.23 24.18
CA ASN A 342 38.78 8.47 23.11
C ASN A 342 39.48 7.14 22.81
N LEU A 343 40.29 6.64 23.75
CA LEU A 343 40.90 5.32 23.66
C LEU A 343 39.92 4.22 24.15
N PRO A 344 39.88 3.05 23.48
CA PRO A 344 40.61 2.70 22.26
C PRO A 344 40.01 3.39 21.01
N VAL A 345 40.87 3.81 20.08
CA VAL A 345 40.44 4.50 18.86
C VAL A 345 39.92 3.47 17.86
N LEU A 346 38.68 3.68 17.38
CA LEU A 346 38.03 2.83 16.40
C LEU A 346 38.35 3.28 14.97
N LEU A 347 38.75 2.34 14.11
CA LEU A 347 38.82 2.49 12.66
C LEU A 347 37.62 1.80 12.02
N ASN A 348 36.94 2.52 11.13
CA ASN A 348 35.85 1.99 10.29
C ASN A 348 36.23 2.11 8.82
N ALA A 349 36.01 1.04 8.06
CA ALA A 349 36.20 0.99 6.62
C ALA A 349 35.00 0.30 5.94
N ASP A 350 34.50 0.90 4.85
CA ASP A 350 33.60 0.30 3.87
C ASP A 350 34.47 -0.39 2.81
N VAL A 351 34.40 -1.71 2.73
CA VAL A 351 35.23 -2.55 1.84
C VAL A 351 34.33 -3.37 0.94
N ARG A 352 34.32 -3.04 -0.35
CA ARG A 352 33.45 -3.66 -1.37
C ARG A 352 34.26 -4.47 -2.34
N ASP A 353 33.70 -5.59 -2.76
CA ASP A 353 34.29 -6.49 -3.73
C ASP A 353 33.20 -7.19 -4.54
N ASN A 354 33.45 -7.40 -5.83
CA ASN A 354 32.56 -8.13 -6.75
C ASN A 354 32.55 -9.63 -6.47
N TYR A 355 33.49 -10.14 -5.68
CA TYR A 355 33.62 -11.52 -5.25
C TYR A 355 33.23 -11.68 -3.77
N ALA A 356 34.22 -11.64 -2.89
CA ALA A 356 34.13 -11.81 -1.46
C ALA A 356 35.41 -11.27 -0.84
N VAL A 357 35.26 -10.45 0.19
CA VAL A 357 36.38 -9.96 0.98
C VAL A 357 36.76 -11.04 1.99
N GLU A 358 37.95 -11.63 1.84
CA GLU A 358 38.42 -12.68 2.77
C GLU A 358 38.81 -12.08 4.12
N ARG A 359 39.64 -11.03 4.11
CA ARG A 359 40.15 -10.34 5.31
C ARG A 359 40.43 -8.89 5.00
N VAL A 360 40.32 -8.05 6.03
CA VAL A 360 40.67 -6.63 5.96
C VAL A 360 41.68 -6.32 7.06
N TRP A 361 42.75 -5.64 6.71
CA TRP A 361 43.84 -5.29 7.62
C TRP A 361 44.09 -3.78 7.57
N ALA A 362 44.47 -3.21 8.71
CA ALA A 362 44.87 -1.83 8.82
C ALA A 362 46.39 -1.75 9.00
N GLU A 363 47.07 -1.17 8.01
CA GLU A 363 48.47 -0.77 8.12
C GLU A 363 48.55 0.67 8.62
N TYR A 364 49.40 0.93 9.62
CA TYR A 364 49.54 2.26 10.19
C TYR A 364 50.97 2.56 10.64
N GLN A 365 51.26 3.84 10.82
CA GLN A 365 52.54 4.33 11.29
C GLN A 365 52.35 5.28 12.47
N ILE A 366 53.28 5.26 13.42
CA ILE A 366 53.37 6.24 14.49
C ILE A 366 54.64 7.05 14.25
N ASN A 367 54.51 8.36 14.04
CA ASN A 367 55.63 9.27 13.77
C ASN A 367 56.56 8.82 12.63
N GLY A 368 55.98 8.22 11.57
CA GLY A 368 56.72 7.69 10.42
C GLY A 368 57.35 6.31 10.64
N ILE A 369 57.15 5.68 11.81
CA ILE A 369 57.61 4.32 12.10
C ILE A 369 56.44 3.35 11.90
N ALA A 370 56.60 2.41 10.97
CA ALA A 370 55.63 1.36 10.70
C ALA A 370 55.34 0.51 11.94
N GLN A 371 54.07 0.22 12.16
CA GLN A 371 53.58 -0.61 13.25
C GLN A 371 53.09 -1.97 12.72
N PRO A 372 52.98 -3.01 13.57
CA PRO A 372 52.29 -4.24 13.21
C PRO A 372 50.85 -3.94 12.78
N PHE A 373 50.43 -4.45 11.63
CA PHE A 373 49.05 -4.32 11.18
C PHE A 373 48.10 -5.07 12.12
N PHE A 374 46.83 -4.67 12.12
CA PHE A 374 45.77 -5.37 12.85
C PHE A 374 44.57 -5.65 11.93
N GLU A 375 43.80 -6.68 12.25
CA GLU A 375 42.65 -7.10 11.45
C GLU A 375 41.40 -6.29 11.82
N LEU A 376 40.63 -5.88 10.81
CA LEU A 376 39.30 -5.30 10.98
C LEU A 376 38.26 -6.43 10.91
N SER A 377 37.40 -6.52 11.92
CA SER A 377 36.33 -7.50 11.98
C SER A 377 35.13 -7.05 11.15
N HIS A 378 34.55 -7.96 10.37
CA HIS A 378 33.29 -7.73 9.65
C HIS A 378 32.17 -7.40 10.64
N GLN A 379 31.38 -6.38 10.31
CA GLN A 379 30.23 -5.96 11.12
C GLN A 379 28.93 -6.32 10.40
N GLN A 380 28.59 -5.57 9.35
CA GLN A 380 27.38 -5.75 8.56
C GLN A 380 27.58 -5.19 7.16
N GLY A 381 27.01 -5.86 6.15
CA GLY A 381 27.16 -5.43 4.75
C GLY A 381 28.64 -5.36 4.37
N ASP A 382 29.09 -4.19 3.93
CA ASP A 382 30.48 -3.92 3.55
C ASP A 382 31.29 -3.21 4.67
N LEU A 383 30.74 -3.06 5.88
CA LEU A 383 31.41 -2.39 6.99
C LEU A 383 32.34 -3.32 7.78
N TYR A 384 33.58 -2.88 7.94
CA TYR A 384 34.62 -3.50 8.76
C TYR A 384 35.13 -2.53 9.82
N SER A 385 35.36 -3.04 11.03
CA SER A 385 35.75 -2.23 12.19
C SER A 385 36.83 -2.89 13.03
N GLY A 386 37.71 -2.09 13.62
CA GLY A 386 38.72 -2.58 14.54
C GLY A 386 39.40 -1.45 15.28
N TYR A 387 39.95 -1.76 16.45
CA TYR A 387 40.56 -0.79 17.33
C TYR A 387 42.08 -0.73 17.12
N PHE A 388 42.63 0.49 17.11
CA PHE A 388 44.08 0.65 17.15
C PHE A 388 44.64 0.05 18.44
N PRO A 389 45.71 -0.77 18.37
CA PRO A 389 46.32 -1.40 19.52
C PRO A 389 47.30 -0.43 20.22
N PHE A 390 46.80 0.73 20.65
CA PHE A 390 47.61 1.69 21.41
C PHE A 390 47.84 1.17 22.83
N ASP A 391 49.09 1.19 23.28
CA ASP A 391 49.40 1.14 24.71
C ASP A 391 49.16 2.54 25.31
N SER A 392 48.59 2.58 26.50
CA SER A 392 48.39 3.77 27.33
C SER A 392 49.65 4.62 27.55
N SER A 393 50.84 4.10 27.24
CA SER A 393 52.11 4.82 27.33
C SER A 393 52.47 5.69 26.10
N VAL A 394 51.63 5.72 25.06
CA VAL A 394 51.98 6.29 23.72
C VAL A 394 51.15 7.54 23.35
N VAL A 395 50.19 7.98 24.18
CA VAL A 395 49.29 9.13 23.91
C VAL A 395 49.55 10.29 24.85
#